data_AF-A0A3N5J7D7-F1
#
_entry.id   AF-A0A3N5J7D7-F1
#
_cell.length_a   1.000
_cell.length_b   1.000
_cell.length_c   1.000
_cell.angle_alpha   90.00
_cell.angle_beta   90.00
_cell.angle_gamma   90.00
#
_symmetry.space_group_name_H-M   'P 1'
#
loop_
_entity.id
_entity.type
_entity.pdbx_description
1 polymer ?
#
loop_
_entity_poly.entity_id
_entity_poly.type
_entity_poly.pdbx_seq_one_letter_code
_entity_poly.pdbx_strand_id
1 'polypeptide(L)'
;MFSRKFLNLVSIVTLAAAAAFGFGSVAVAQEDLTDNATCLECHADEPRAAPEGSDRPRVHTDEGGFAVEDHEAWSCVDCHDYVTELPHPDGYTGGEVNCENCHETTPTAE
;
A
#
# COMPACT_ATOMS: atom_id res chain seq x y z
N MET A 1 15.99 -62.05 -20.05
CA MET A 1 14.79 -62.14 -19.21
C MET A 1 14.81 -61.00 -18.19
N PHE A 2 14.62 -59.77 -18.66
CA PHE A 2 14.52 -58.58 -17.81
C PHE A 2 13.09 -58.53 -17.27
N SER A 3 12.93 -58.76 -15.96
CA SER A 3 11.62 -58.94 -15.34
C SER A 3 10.84 -57.63 -15.37
N ARG A 4 9.60 -57.67 -15.90
CA ARG A 4 8.62 -56.56 -15.95
C ARG A 4 8.44 -55.83 -14.60
N LYS A 5 8.80 -56.48 -13.48
CA LYS A 5 8.84 -55.89 -12.14
C LYS A 5 9.90 -54.79 -11.97
N PHE A 6 11.07 -54.89 -12.63
CA PHE A 6 12.12 -53.88 -12.54
C PHE A 6 11.78 -52.60 -13.32
N LEU A 7 11.04 -52.72 -14.44
CA LEU A 7 10.61 -51.57 -15.23
C LEU A 7 9.54 -50.74 -14.49
N ASN A 8 8.65 -51.39 -13.73
CA ASN A 8 7.62 -50.71 -12.94
C ASN A 8 8.18 -49.94 -11.74
N LEU A 9 9.27 -50.41 -11.12
CA LEU A 9 9.89 -49.73 -9.98
C LEU A 9 10.64 -48.45 -10.41
N VAL A 10 11.28 -48.47 -11.58
CA VAL A 10 11.98 -47.29 -12.12
C VAL A 10 10.99 -46.18 -12.51
N SER A 11 9.81 -46.53 -13.04
CA SER A 11 8.75 -45.56 -13.39
C SER A 11 8.04 -44.94 -12.19
N ILE A 12 8.00 -45.61 -11.04
CA ILE A 12 7.37 -45.07 -9.82
C ILE A 12 8.34 -44.12 -9.09
N VAL A 13 9.64 -44.43 -9.10
CA VAL A 13 10.66 -43.58 -8.46
C VAL A 13 10.89 -42.28 -9.23
N THR A 14 10.75 -42.26 -10.56
CA THR A 14 10.85 -41.03 -11.36
C THR A 14 9.63 -40.11 -11.24
N LEU A 15 8.43 -40.65 -10.95
CA LEU A 15 7.23 -39.84 -10.75
C LEU A 15 7.21 -39.11 -9.39
N ALA A 16 7.84 -39.69 -8.36
CA ALA A 16 7.88 -39.10 -7.02
C ALA A 16 8.87 -37.92 -6.88
N ALA A 17 9.89 -37.83 -7.75
CA ALA A 17 10.89 -36.75 -7.71
C ALA A 17 10.41 -35.43 -8.35
N ALA A 18 9.37 -35.47 -9.19
CA ALA A 18 8.84 -34.27 -9.86
C ALA A 18 7.92 -33.41 -8.96
N ALA A 19 7.46 -33.94 -7.82
CA ALA A 19 6.53 -33.25 -6.93
C ALA A 19 7.20 -32.25 -5.95
N ALA A 20 8.54 -32.21 -5.89
CA ALA A 20 9.28 -31.33 -4.98
C ALA A 20 9.64 -29.95 -5.57
N PHE A 21 9.39 -29.72 -6.86
CA PHE A 21 9.54 -28.41 -7.49
C PHE A 21 8.21 -27.62 -7.53
N GLY A 22 7.40 -27.77 -6.48
CA GLY A 22 6.17 -27.02 -6.29
C GLY A 22 6.48 -25.57 -5.92
N PHE A 23 6.32 -24.68 -6.90
CA PHE A 23 6.06 -23.23 -6.79
C PHE A 23 6.37 -22.61 -5.41
N GLY A 24 7.57 -22.07 -5.26
CA GLY A 24 7.81 -21.06 -4.24
C GLY A 24 6.93 -19.86 -4.55
N SER A 25 5.86 -19.67 -3.77
CA SER A 25 5.11 -18.43 -3.77
C SER A 25 6.08 -17.33 -3.38
N VAL A 26 6.37 -16.43 -4.32
CA VAL A 26 7.01 -15.16 -4.00
C VAL A 26 5.98 -14.43 -3.15
N ALA A 27 6.20 -14.40 -1.83
CA ALA A 27 5.45 -13.53 -0.96
C ALA A 27 5.83 -12.11 -1.39
N VAL A 28 4.94 -11.47 -2.16
CA VAL A 28 4.99 -10.02 -2.31
C VAL A 28 4.73 -9.48 -0.90
N ALA A 29 5.73 -8.83 -0.31
CA ALA A 29 5.51 -8.13 0.94
C ALA A 29 4.40 -7.11 0.66
N GLN A 30 3.34 -7.15 1.46
CA GLN A 30 2.33 -6.09 1.39
C GLN A 30 2.98 -4.82 1.92
N GLU A 31 2.99 -3.77 1.09
CA GLU A 31 3.48 -2.45 1.47
C GLU A 31 2.79 -1.99 2.77
N ASP A 32 3.58 -1.46 3.70
CA ASP A 32 3.06 -0.86 4.91
C ASP A 32 2.53 0.54 4.58
N LEU A 33 1.21 0.64 4.45
CA LEU A 33 0.54 1.90 4.12
C LEU A 33 0.57 2.90 5.28
N THR A 34 0.98 2.48 6.50
CA THR A 34 1.14 3.38 7.64
C THR A 34 2.50 4.09 7.64
N ASP A 35 3.46 3.66 6.82
CA ASP A 35 4.70 4.41 6.61
C ASP A 35 4.50 5.51 5.57
N ASN A 36 4.56 6.76 6.02
CA ASN A 36 4.45 7.94 5.15
C ASN A 36 5.51 7.97 4.05
N ALA A 37 6.69 7.38 4.28
CA ALA A 37 7.75 7.31 3.28
C ALA A 37 7.28 6.57 2.03
N THR A 38 6.49 5.50 2.19
CA THR A 38 5.90 4.71 1.10
C THR A 38 5.08 5.58 0.14
N CYS A 39 4.27 6.49 0.69
CA CYS A 39 3.46 7.41 -0.12
C CYS A 39 4.33 8.42 -0.87
N LEU A 40 5.36 8.92 -0.20
CA LEU A 40 6.25 9.95 -0.73
C LEU A 40 7.18 9.43 -1.84
N GLU A 41 7.38 8.13 -1.98
CA GLU A 41 8.14 7.56 -3.12
C GLU A 41 7.57 8.00 -4.48
N CYS A 42 6.25 8.18 -4.57
CA CYS A 42 5.58 8.69 -5.76
C CYS A 42 5.08 10.14 -5.61
N HIS A 43 4.68 10.56 -4.40
CA HIS A 43 4.03 11.86 -4.17
C HIS A 43 4.97 12.97 -3.68
N ALA A 44 6.29 12.73 -3.57
CA ALA A 44 7.26 13.72 -3.08
C ALA A 44 7.12 15.10 -3.74
N ASP A 45 6.86 15.14 -5.04
CA ASP A 45 6.83 16.38 -5.84
C ASP A 45 5.42 16.92 -6.13
N GLU A 46 4.36 16.30 -5.58
CA GLU A 46 3.00 16.76 -5.83
C GLU A 46 2.68 18.07 -5.09
N PRO A 47 1.88 18.96 -5.69
CA PRO A 47 1.46 20.19 -5.03
C PRO A 47 0.60 19.88 -3.82
N ARG A 48 0.88 20.56 -2.71
CA ARG A 48 0.24 20.34 -1.40
C ARG A 48 -0.49 21.58 -0.87
N ALA A 49 -0.69 22.58 -1.72
CA ALA A 49 -1.48 23.75 -1.37
C ALA A 49 -2.93 23.34 -1.06
N ALA A 50 -3.58 24.07 -0.15
CA ALA A 50 -5.02 23.96 -0.01
C ALA A 50 -5.67 24.28 -1.37
N PRO A 51 -6.75 23.59 -1.77
CA PRO A 51 -7.44 23.90 -3.02
C PRO A 51 -7.80 25.38 -3.10
N GLU A 52 -7.66 25.99 -4.28
CA GLU A 52 -7.99 27.41 -4.46
C GLU A 52 -9.45 27.69 -4.04
N GLY A 53 -9.64 28.67 -3.15
CA GLY A 53 -10.96 29.01 -2.60
C GLY A 53 -11.48 28.07 -1.51
N SER A 54 -10.64 27.16 -1.00
CA SER A 54 -10.96 26.37 0.18
C SER A 54 -10.71 27.17 1.46
N ASP A 55 -11.71 27.21 2.33
CA ASP A 55 -11.56 27.72 3.71
C ASP A 55 -10.92 26.69 4.64
N ARG A 56 -10.48 25.52 4.13
CA ARG A 56 -9.83 24.49 4.95
C ARG A 56 -8.34 24.81 5.15
N PRO A 57 -7.78 24.54 6.34
CA PRO A 57 -6.36 24.73 6.58
C PRO A 57 -5.54 23.78 5.72
N ARG A 58 -4.36 24.25 5.31
CA ARG A 58 -3.35 23.37 4.75
C ARG A 58 -2.72 22.55 5.88
N VAL A 59 -2.82 21.23 5.77
CA VAL A 59 -2.26 20.30 6.77
C VAL A 59 -0.85 19.84 6.42
N HIS A 60 -0.49 19.74 5.13
CA HIS A 60 0.82 19.26 4.72
C HIS A 60 1.88 20.38 4.61
N THR A 61 3.16 20.04 4.75
CA THR A 61 4.28 20.92 4.33
C THR A 61 4.53 20.81 2.84
N ASP A 62 5.44 21.63 2.27
CA ASP A 62 5.79 21.52 0.84
C ASP A 62 6.54 20.21 0.55
N GLU A 63 7.25 19.69 1.54
CA GLU A 63 8.06 18.47 1.49
C GLU A 63 7.25 17.18 1.76
N GLY A 64 5.97 17.29 2.11
CA GLY A 64 5.08 16.14 2.33
C GLY A 64 4.94 15.63 3.76
N GLY A 65 5.45 16.38 4.74
CA GLY A 65 5.13 16.18 6.15
C GLY A 65 3.84 16.89 6.58
N PHE A 66 3.71 17.14 7.87
CA PHE A 66 2.56 17.85 8.46
C PHE A 66 3.01 19.22 9.00
N ALA A 67 2.23 20.26 8.73
CA ALA A 67 2.48 21.63 9.15
C ALA A 67 2.00 21.92 10.57
N VAL A 68 1.08 21.10 11.09
CA VAL A 68 0.55 21.21 12.45
C VAL A 68 1.21 20.14 13.30
N GLU A 69 1.86 20.54 14.40
CA GLU A 69 2.62 19.62 15.28
C GLU A 69 1.77 18.44 15.76
N ASP A 70 0.51 18.65 16.14
CA ASP A 70 -0.38 17.55 16.56
C ASP A 70 -0.67 16.52 15.45
N HIS A 71 -0.38 16.85 14.19
CA HIS A 71 -0.54 15.93 13.06
C HIS A 71 0.73 15.16 12.69
N GLU A 72 1.88 15.51 13.25
CA GLU A 72 3.15 14.82 12.95
C GLU A 72 3.16 13.35 13.40
N ALA A 73 2.30 13.01 14.36
CA ALA A 73 2.11 11.66 14.88
C ALA A 73 1.19 10.79 14.01
N TRP A 74 0.50 11.37 13.02
CA TRP A 74 -0.41 10.66 12.14
C TRP A 74 0.28 10.19 10.85
N SER A 75 -0.34 9.20 10.23
CA SER A 75 0.03 8.65 8.93
C SER A 75 -0.86 9.23 7.83
N CYS A 76 -0.40 9.21 6.57
CA CYS A 76 -1.19 9.65 5.42
C CYS A 76 -2.57 8.98 5.41
N VAL A 77 -2.59 7.67 5.64
CA VAL A 77 -3.81 6.84 5.63
C VAL A 77 -4.76 7.06 6.82
N ASP A 78 -4.34 7.80 7.86
CA ASP A 78 -5.25 8.15 8.95
C ASP A 78 -6.30 9.18 8.50
N CYS A 79 -5.97 9.99 7.49
CA CYS A 79 -6.91 10.90 6.81
C CYS A 79 -7.33 10.37 5.43
N HIS A 80 -6.41 9.75 4.70
CA HIS A 80 -6.65 9.13 3.39
C HIS A 80 -7.06 7.66 3.55
N ASP A 81 -8.07 7.41 4.39
CA ASP A 81 -8.54 6.07 4.79
C ASP A 81 -9.11 5.23 3.62
N TYR A 82 -9.38 5.88 2.50
CA TYR A 82 -9.84 5.31 1.25
C TYR A 82 -8.70 4.71 0.40
N VAL A 83 -7.44 4.84 0.81
CA VAL A 83 -6.29 4.22 0.15
C VAL A 83 -6.12 2.79 0.66
N THR A 84 -6.37 1.81 -0.20
CA THR A 84 -6.30 0.38 0.19
C THR A 84 -5.23 -0.42 -0.56
N GLU A 85 -4.65 0.14 -1.62
CA GLU A 85 -3.65 -0.55 -2.44
C GLU A 85 -2.70 0.42 -3.13
N LEU A 86 -1.48 -0.08 -3.37
CA LEU A 86 -0.41 0.56 -4.13
C LEU A 86 0.18 -0.43 -5.15
N PRO A 87 0.55 0.03 -6.37
CA PRO A 87 0.20 1.33 -6.94
C PRO A 87 -1.32 1.47 -7.08
N HIS A 88 -1.83 2.70 -7.07
CA HIS A 88 -3.27 2.92 -7.22
C HIS A 88 -3.78 2.42 -8.59
N PRO A 89 -5.07 2.02 -8.69
CA PRO A 89 -5.69 1.69 -9.97
C PRO A 89 -5.59 2.81 -11.00
N ASP A 90 -5.58 2.43 -12.28
CA ASP A 90 -5.66 3.40 -13.36
C ASP A 90 -6.90 4.29 -13.22
N GLY A 91 -6.68 5.61 -13.29
CA GLY A 91 -7.76 6.61 -13.15
C GLY A 91 -8.18 6.89 -11.71
N TYR A 92 -7.44 6.43 -10.71
CA TYR A 92 -7.65 6.81 -9.32
C TYR A 92 -7.39 8.30 -9.09
N THR A 93 -8.39 9.01 -8.55
CA THR A 93 -8.33 10.46 -8.30
C THR A 93 -8.28 10.81 -6.80
N GLY A 94 -8.19 9.82 -5.93
CA GLY A 94 -8.34 10.00 -4.48
C GLY A 94 -9.79 10.33 -4.07
N GLY A 95 -9.93 10.69 -2.79
CA GLY A 95 -11.18 11.00 -2.10
C GLY A 95 -11.04 12.20 -1.18
N GLU A 96 -12.18 12.74 -0.73
CA GLU A 96 -12.21 13.83 0.24
C GLU A 96 -11.90 13.30 1.65
N VAL A 97 -11.00 13.99 2.37
CA VAL A 97 -10.65 13.64 3.75
C VAL A 97 -11.74 14.12 4.71
N ASN A 98 -12.00 13.35 5.78
CA ASN A 98 -12.97 13.71 6.81
C ASN A 98 -12.26 14.18 8.10
N CYS A 99 -12.19 15.49 8.30
CA CYS A 99 -11.61 16.10 9.51
C CYS A 99 -12.40 15.78 10.79
N GLU A 100 -13.69 15.46 10.66
CA GLU A 100 -14.60 15.27 11.79
C GLU A 100 -14.44 13.90 12.46
N ASN A 101 -13.55 13.05 11.92
CA ASN A 101 -13.11 11.82 12.60
C ASN A 101 -12.35 12.13 13.91
N CYS A 102 -11.73 13.31 14.01
CA CYS A 102 -10.98 13.72 15.21
C CYS A 102 -11.38 15.10 15.74
N HIS A 103 -11.89 15.99 14.89
CA HIS A 103 -12.35 17.32 15.29
C HIS A 103 -13.86 17.36 15.48
N GLU A 104 -14.36 18.12 16.47
CA GLU A 104 -15.80 18.28 16.69
C GLU A 104 -16.52 18.96 15.51
N THR A 105 -15.79 19.78 14.75
CA THR A 105 -16.25 20.44 13.51
C THR A 105 -15.07 20.54 12.54
N THR A 106 -15.35 20.64 11.25
CA THR A 106 -14.31 20.87 10.23
C THR A 106 -13.54 22.18 10.51
N PRO A 107 -12.22 22.13 10.77
CA PRO A 107 -11.42 23.33 11.01
C PRO A 107 -11.33 24.24 9.78
N THR A 108 -11.20 25.55 10.02
CA THR A 108 -11.04 26.57 8.98
C THR A 108 -9.67 27.25 9.04
N ALA A 109 -9.19 27.75 7.89
CA ALA A 109 -7.97 28.54 7.74
C ALA A 109 -8.22 29.99 8.20
N GLU A 110 -8.39 30.21 9.52
CA GLU A 110 -8.46 31.55 10.11
C GLU A 110 -7.09 32.07 10.55
#